data_AF-A0A0F8YQI1-F1
#
_entry.id   AF-A0A0F8YQI1-F1
#
_cell.length_a   1.000
_cell.length_b   1.000
_cell.length_c   1.000
_cell.angle_alpha   90.00
_cell.angle_beta   90.00
_cell.angle_gamma   90.00
#
_symmetry.space_group_name_H-M   'P 1'
#
loop_
_entity.id
_entity.type
_entity.pdbx_description
1 polymer ?
#
loop_
_entity_poly.entity_id
_entity_poly.type
_entity_poly.pdbx_seq_one_letter_code
_entity_poly.pdbx_strand_id
1 'polypeptide(L)'
;GCGCGKYFEIWNDVFIQYNKNEQGNYTPLKMKTVDTGMGVERTIAMLQGKSSVYDTELFEGIISSIEEASGRKYGSDEETDHSIRIITDHIRSSVFILGDEKGVKPSNLGQGYILRRLIRRAIRHSRKLSIEGNFLKKAAFAAIDIYKVSYPELIDAEELILKELETEEERFLKTLKKGEHEFEKLLPALRKNPRAIIPGRIAFRLYDTYGFPIELTKELAAEQGLAVDLEGFRKAFKKHQELSKQGAAKSFKGGLADTTEMTRKLHTATHLLHQALRLVLGDHVEQKGSNITAERLRFDFTHHEKMTDRELREVEKIVNQQIEKDLPVSFQTLTLKEAIG
;
A
#
# COMPACT_ATOMS: atom_id res chain seq x y z
N GLY A 1 -10.73 -1.19 -26.61
CA GLY A 1 -11.67 -0.11 -27.00
C GLY A 1 -11.04 0.98 -27.88
N CYS A 2 -11.87 1.69 -28.68
CA CYS A 2 -11.46 2.87 -29.49
C CYS A 2 -11.21 4.08 -28.60
N GLY A 3 -10.10 4.80 -28.79
CA GLY A 3 -9.81 6.05 -28.05
C GLY A 3 -10.77 7.22 -28.37
N CYS A 4 -11.66 7.02 -29.34
CA CYS A 4 -12.65 8.00 -29.81
C CYS A 4 -13.97 7.99 -29.01
N GLY A 5 -14.15 7.08 -28.05
CA GLY A 5 -15.40 6.94 -27.28
C GLY A 5 -16.62 6.41 -28.05
N LYS A 6 -16.55 6.30 -29.38
CA LYS A 6 -17.65 5.80 -30.24
C LYS A 6 -18.06 4.36 -29.97
N TYR A 7 -17.09 3.52 -29.59
CA TYR A 7 -17.31 2.08 -29.37
C TYR A 7 -16.94 1.71 -27.95
N PHE A 8 -17.86 1.02 -27.28
CA PHE A 8 -17.73 0.58 -25.90
C PHE A 8 -17.61 -0.94 -25.85
N GLU A 9 -16.51 -1.43 -25.27
CA GLU A 9 -16.23 -2.85 -25.15
C GLU A 9 -16.93 -3.41 -23.92
N ILE A 10 -17.91 -4.29 -24.12
CA ILE A 10 -18.72 -4.91 -23.06
C ILE A 10 -18.34 -6.35 -22.77
N TRP A 11 -17.75 -7.06 -23.73
CA TRP A 11 -17.40 -8.47 -23.64
C TRP A 11 -16.13 -8.76 -24.45
N ASN A 12 -15.25 -9.60 -23.91
CA ASN A 12 -14.11 -10.18 -24.59
C ASN A 12 -14.05 -11.71 -24.43
N ASP A 13 -13.76 -12.43 -25.51
CA ASP A 13 -13.60 -13.88 -25.57
C ASP A 13 -12.17 -14.25 -26.00
N VAL A 14 -11.41 -14.86 -25.09
CA VAL A 14 -10.01 -15.27 -25.31
C VAL A 14 -9.95 -16.78 -25.45
N PHE A 15 -9.51 -17.23 -26.62
CA PHE A 15 -9.20 -18.64 -26.86
C PHE A 15 -7.74 -18.91 -26.48
N ILE A 16 -7.50 -19.37 -25.25
CA ILE A 16 -6.15 -19.60 -24.74
C ILE A 16 -5.60 -20.89 -25.35
N GLN A 17 -4.53 -20.75 -26.14
CA GLN A 17 -3.96 -21.86 -26.93
C GLN A 17 -2.48 -22.15 -26.62
N TYR A 18 -1.75 -21.21 -26.02
CA TYR A 18 -0.30 -21.30 -25.86
C TYR A 18 0.14 -20.95 -24.44
N ASN A 19 1.18 -21.64 -23.97
CA ASN A 19 1.94 -21.29 -22.78
C ASN A 19 3.22 -20.54 -23.18
N LYS A 20 3.48 -19.40 -22.52
CA LYS A 20 4.73 -18.66 -22.69
C LYS A 20 5.74 -19.15 -21.65
N ASN A 21 6.87 -19.68 -22.11
CA ASN A 21 7.94 -20.11 -21.20
C ASN A 21 8.84 -18.93 -20.77
N GLU A 22 9.74 -19.17 -19.80
CA GLU A 22 10.66 -18.14 -19.27
C GLU A 22 11.60 -17.55 -20.34
N GLN A 23 11.85 -18.28 -21.42
CA GLN A 23 12.66 -17.84 -22.57
C GLN A 23 11.85 -16.96 -23.55
N GLY A 24 10.56 -16.78 -23.30
CA GLY A 24 9.65 -16.01 -24.15
C GLY A 24 9.05 -16.79 -25.33
N ASN A 25 9.33 -18.09 -25.46
CA ASN A 25 8.78 -18.95 -26.50
C ASN A 25 7.37 -19.41 -26.16
N TYR A 26 6.51 -19.51 -27.17
CA TYR A 26 5.14 -19.99 -27.03
C TYR A 26 5.06 -21.46 -27.46
N THR A 27 4.52 -22.30 -26.57
CA THR A 27 4.30 -23.72 -26.84
C THR A 27 2.80 -24.04 -26.72
N PRO A 28 2.23 -24.92 -27.56
CA PRO A 28 0.81 -25.26 -27.45
C PRO A 28 0.44 -25.82 -26.08
N LEU A 29 -0.67 -25.38 -25.52
CA LEU A 29 -1.22 -25.94 -24.29
C LEU A 29 -1.77 -27.34 -24.53
N LYS A 30 -1.55 -28.24 -23.56
CA LYS A 30 -2.14 -29.59 -23.56
C LYS A 30 -3.68 -29.54 -23.47
N MET A 31 -4.21 -28.58 -22.72
CA MET A 31 -5.65 -28.30 -22.63
C MET A 31 -5.89 -26.85 -23.05
N LYS A 32 -6.72 -26.65 -24.07
CA LYS A 32 -7.16 -25.33 -24.53
C LYS A 32 -8.38 -24.92 -23.74
N THR A 33 -8.45 -23.65 -23.35
CA THR A 33 -9.55 -23.10 -22.57
C THR A 33 -10.10 -21.85 -23.24
N VAL A 34 -11.38 -21.58 -23.01
CA VAL A 34 -12.00 -20.31 -23.35
C VAL A 34 -12.07 -19.50 -22.07
N ASP A 35 -11.41 -18.36 -22.05
CA ASP A 35 -11.50 -17.37 -20.98
C ASP A 35 -12.35 -16.21 -21.50
N THR A 36 -13.44 -15.93 -20.80
CA THR A 36 -14.45 -14.98 -21.26
C THR A 36 -14.75 -14.01 -20.13
N GLY A 37 -14.86 -12.73 -20.48
CA GLY A 37 -15.06 -11.66 -19.52
C GLY A 37 -16.06 -10.65 -20.04
N MET A 38 -17.19 -10.53 -19.35
CA MET A 38 -18.20 -9.50 -19.58
C MET A 38 -18.16 -8.48 -18.45
N GLY A 39 -18.00 -7.20 -18.78
CA GLY A 39 -18.01 -6.14 -17.78
C GLY A 39 -19.43 -5.83 -17.32
N VAL A 40 -19.79 -6.22 -16.09
CA VAL A 40 -21.15 -6.06 -15.55
C VAL A 40 -21.56 -4.59 -15.53
N GLU A 41 -20.72 -3.70 -14.99
CA GLU A 41 -21.00 -2.25 -14.93
C GLU A 41 -21.23 -1.65 -16.31
N ARG A 42 -20.41 -2.07 -17.29
CA ARG A 42 -20.52 -1.60 -18.68
C ARG A 42 -21.79 -2.10 -19.36
N THR A 43 -22.14 -3.36 -19.08
CA THR A 43 -23.35 -3.98 -19.62
C THR A 43 -24.59 -3.29 -19.08
N ILE A 44 -24.64 -3.00 -17.76
CA ILE A 44 -25.73 -2.26 -17.13
C ILE A 44 -25.85 -0.86 -17.73
N ALA A 45 -24.75 -0.11 -17.81
CA ALA A 45 -24.76 1.23 -18.41
C ALA A 45 -25.31 1.22 -19.84
N MET A 46 -24.87 0.26 -20.66
CA MET A 46 -25.35 0.10 -22.04
C MET A 46 -26.84 -0.25 -22.10
N LEU A 47 -27.31 -1.19 -21.28
CA LEU A 47 -28.72 -1.61 -21.24
C LEU A 47 -29.65 -0.49 -20.75
N GLN A 48 -29.17 0.37 -19.87
CA GLN A 48 -29.89 1.55 -19.37
C GLN A 48 -29.77 2.78 -20.27
N GLY A 49 -28.97 2.72 -21.34
CA GLY A 49 -28.72 3.87 -22.22
C GLY A 49 -27.91 4.99 -21.57
N LYS A 50 -27.11 4.69 -20.53
CA LYS A 50 -26.23 5.63 -19.85
C LYS A 50 -24.93 5.83 -20.62
N SER A 51 -24.37 7.03 -20.59
CA SER A 51 -23.11 7.36 -21.26
C SER A 51 -21.88 6.95 -20.44
N SER A 52 -22.04 6.76 -19.13
CA SER A 52 -20.98 6.38 -18.21
C SER A 52 -21.43 5.31 -17.22
N VAL A 53 -20.49 4.45 -16.80
CA VAL A 53 -20.75 3.47 -15.73
C VAL A 53 -21.10 4.15 -14.40
N TYR A 54 -20.58 5.36 -14.18
CA TYR A 54 -20.82 6.15 -12.98
C TYR A 54 -22.24 6.72 -12.90
N ASP A 55 -23.02 6.65 -13.98
CA ASP A 55 -24.41 7.13 -14.02
C ASP A 55 -25.42 6.03 -13.65
N THR A 56 -24.91 4.88 -13.21
CA THR A 56 -25.68 3.71 -12.75
C THR A 56 -25.80 3.71 -11.22
N GLU A 57 -26.79 2.98 -10.71
CA GLU A 57 -27.11 2.89 -9.29
C GLU A 57 -25.96 2.29 -8.45
N LEU A 58 -25.03 1.57 -9.10
CA LEU A 58 -23.85 0.97 -8.49
C LEU A 58 -22.86 1.98 -7.89
N PHE A 59 -23.01 3.26 -8.23
CA PHE A 59 -22.13 4.34 -7.77
C PHE A 59 -22.87 5.52 -7.16
N GLU A 60 -24.21 5.58 -7.30
CA GLU A 60 -25.03 6.73 -6.92
C GLU A 60 -24.88 7.11 -5.45
N GLY A 61 -24.87 6.14 -4.53
CA GLY A 61 -24.72 6.41 -3.10
C GLY A 61 -23.37 7.03 -2.74
N ILE A 62 -22.29 6.53 -3.37
CA ILE A 62 -20.93 7.06 -3.15
C ILE A 62 -20.83 8.47 -3.74
N ILE A 63 -21.27 8.67 -4.99
CA ILE A 63 -21.28 9.97 -5.66
C ILE A 63 -22.07 11.00 -4.85
N SER A 64 -23.29 10.64 -4.41
CA SER A 64 -24.13 11.52 -3.59
C SER A 64 -23.44 11.95 -2.30
N SER A 65 -22.69 11.04 -1.64
CA SER A 65 -21.93 11.38 -0.45
C SER A 65 -20.82 12.41 -0.73
N ILE A 66 -20.18 12.34 -1.90
CA ILE A 66 -19.15 13.27 -2.35
C ILE A 66 -19.77 14.63 -2.70
N GLU A 67 -20.91 14.63 -3.40
CA GLU A 67 -21.62 15.87 -3.72
C GLU A 67 -22.05 16.63 -2.47
N GLU A 68 -22.60 15.93 -1.47
CA GLU A 68 -23.02 16.52 -0.21
C GLU A 68 -21.82 17.12 0.56
N ALA A 69 -20.68 16.43 0.56
CA ALA A 69 -19.48 16.86 1.27
C ALA A 69 -18.74 18.01 0.56
N SER A 70 -18.77 18.05 -0.78
CA SER A 70 -18.07 19.06 -1.58
C SER A 70 -18.93 20.28 -1.95
N GLY A 71 -20.26 20.15 -1.90
CA GLY A 71 -21.18 21.13 -2.47
C GLY A 71 -21.16 21.19 -4.00
N ARG A 72 -20.46 20.28 -4.67
CA ARG A 72 -20.35 20.21 -6.14
C ARG A 72 -21.22 19.10 -6.69
N LYS A 73 -21.73 19.29 -7.90
CA LYS A 73 -22.61 18.32 -8.57
C LYS A 73 -21.88 17.54 -9.66
N TYR A 74 -22.06 16.23 -9.68
CA TYR A 74 -21.59 15.39 -10.76
C TYR A 74 -22.38 15.71 -12.04
N GLY A 75 -21.66 15.84 -13.15
CA GLY A 75 -22.15 16.36 -14.42
C GLY A 75 -22.01 17.89 -14.55
N SER A 76 -21.47 18.62 -13.56
CA SER A 76 -21.34 20.08 -13.66
C SER A 76 -20.22 20.52 -14.60
N ASP A 77 -19.05 19.89 -14.48
CA ASP A 77 -17.86 20.16 -15.27
C ASP A 77 -16.90 18.97 -15.22
N GLU A 78 -16.09 18.80 -16.27
CA GLU A 78 -15.23 17.62 -16.42
C GLU A 78 -14.14 17.52 -15.35
N GLU A 79 -13.66 18.65 -14.79
CA GLU A 79 -12.62 18.60 -13.75
C GLU A 79 -13.17 18.10 -12.41
N THR A 80 -14.34 18.58 -12.03
CA THR A 80 -15.11 18.09 -10.88
C THR A 80 -15.47 16.62 -11.09
N ASP A 81 -16.03 16.27 -12.24
CA ASP A 81 -16.45 14.90 -12.56
C ASP A 81 -15.29 13.92 -12.52
N HIS A 82 -14.14 14.30 -13.10
CA HIS A 82 -12.94 13.49 -13.05
C HIS A 82 -12.50 13.20 -11.61
N SER A 83 -12.58 14.19 -10.71
CA SER A 83 -12.23 13.99 -9.30
C SER A 83 -13.26 13.13 -8.57
N ILE A 84 -14.57 13.36 -8.80
CA ILE A 84 -15.64 12.53 -8.22
C ILE A 84 -15.47 11.07 -8.66
N ARG A 85 -15.26 10.80 -9.95
CA ARG A 85 -15.02 9.45 -10.50
C ARG A 85 -13.84 8.76 -9.83
N ILE A 86 -12.72 9.47 -9.66
CA ILE A 86 -11.53 8.92 -8.99
C ILE A 86 -11.81 8.57 -7.53
N ILE A 87 -12.46 9.47 -6.78
CA ILE A 87 -12.80 9.21 -5.37
C ILE A 87 -13.72 8.00 -5.28
N THR A 88 -14.78 7.98 -6.06
CA THR A 88 -15.77 6.89 -6.09
C THR A 88 -15.15 5.53 -6.37
N ASP A 89 -14.38 5.43 -7.47
CA ASP A 89 -13.75 4.16 -7.88
C ASP A 89 -12.73 3.67 -6.84
N HIS A 90 -11.91 4.58 -6.31
CA HIS A 90 -10.85 4.21 -5.39
C HIS A 90 -11.37 3.88 -4.00
N ILE A 91 -12.43 4.54 -3.52
CA ILE A 91 -13.09 4.17 -2.26
C ILE A 91 -13.77 2.81 -2.40
N ARG A 92 -14.56 2.60 -3.47
CA ARG A 92 -15.17 1.29 -3.75
C ARG A 92 -14.11 0.19 -3.77
N SER A 93 -13.05 0.37 -4.55
CA SER A 93 -11.94 -0.61 -4.63
C SER A 93 -11.29 -0.85 -3.26
N SER A 94 -11.07 0.20 -2.47
CA SER A 94 -10.42 0.09 -1.16
C SER A 94 -11.29 -0.64 -0.15
N VAL A 95 -12.62 -0.43 -0.17
CA VAL A 95 -13.60 -1.17 0.64
C VAL A 95 -13.53 -2.66 0.34
N PHE A 96 -13.56 -3.05 -0.94
CA PHE A 96 -13.45 -4.46 -1.32
C PHE A 96 -12.11 -5.09 -0.93
N ILE A 97 -10.98 -4.39 -1.13
CA ILE A 97 -9.65 -4.93 -0.74
C ILE A 97 -9.52 -5.10 0.78
N LEU A 98 -10.11 -4.19 1.56
CA LEU A 98 -10.08 -4.25 3.03
C LEU A 98 -11.07 -5.29 3.58
N GLY A 99 -12.22 -5.46 2.94
CA GLY A 99 -13.31 -6.33 3.37
C GLY A 99 -13.22 -7.77 2.88
N ASP A 100 -12.31 -8.08 1.96
CA ASP A 100 -12.04 -9.46 1.54
C ASP A 100 -11.62 -10.33 2.75
N GLU A 101 -12.03 -11.60 2.77
CA GLU A 101 -11.60 -12.58 3.79
C GLU A 101 -10.07 -12.70 3.90
N LYS A 102 -9.37 -12.50 2.78
CA LYS A 102 -7.89 -12.39 2.73
C LYS A 102 -7.43 -10.95 2.49
N GLY A 103 -8.16 -10.02 3.11
CA GLY A 103 -7.98 -8.59 2.95
C GLY A 103 -6.57 -8.10 3.24
N VAL A 104 -6.21 -7.03 2.55
CA VAL A 104 -4.88 -6.44 2.64
C VAL A 104 -4.97 -5.11 3.36
N LYS A 105 -4.09 -4.86 4.34
CA LYS A 105 -4.01 -3.57 5.03
C LYS A 105 -3.05 -2.58 4.34
N PRO A 106 -3.27 -1.25 4.45
CA PRO A 106 -2.38 -0.25 3.88
C PRO A 106 -0.94 -0.37 4.42
N SER A 107 0.03 -0.54 3.54
CA SER A 107 1.44 -0.76 3.92
C SER A 107 2.43 -0.01 2.99
N ASN A 108 3.72 -0.06 3.30
CA ASN A 108 4.77 0.53 2.47
C ASN A 108 5.18 -0.38 1.28
N LEU A 109 4.77 -1.65 1.24
CA LEU A 109 5.29 -2.64 0.30
C LEU A 109 4.20 -3.58 -0.25
N GLY A 110 4.45 -4.17 -1.41
CA GLY A 110 3.60 -5.21 -1.99
C GLY A 110 2.15 -4.76 -2.23
N GLN A 111 1.19 -5.64 -1.96
CA GLN A 111 -0.24 -5.35 -2.15
C GLN A 111 -0.72 -4.19 -1.26
N GLY A 112 -0.23 -4.10 -0.02
CA GLY A 112 -0.61 -3.03 0.91
C GLY A 112 -0.17 -1.65 0.43
N TYR A 113 0.90 -1.56 -0.35
CA TYR A 113 1.31 -0.32 -1.01
C TYR A 113 0.30 0.12 -2.09
N ILE A 114 -0.28 -0.83 -2.84
CA ILE A 114 -1.28 -0.54 -3.86
C ILE A 114 -2.57 -0.01 -3.20
N LEU A 115 -3.06 -0.68 -2.16
CA LEU A 115 -4.22 -0.19 -1.40
C LEU A 115 -3.97 1.22 -0.86
N ARG A 116 -2.83 1.41 -0.19
CA ARG A 116 -2.43 2.72 0.31
C ARG A 116 -2.43 3.79 -0.79
N ARG A 117 -1.95 3.46 -1.98
CA ARG A 117 -1.93 4.39 -3.12
C ARG A 117 -3.33 4.79 -3.56
N LEU A 118 -4.28 3.84 -3.64
CA LEU A 118 -5.68 4.13 -3.99
C LEU A 118 -6.31 5.09 -2.97
N ILE A 119 -6.17 4.77 -1.68
CA ILE A 119 -6.69 5.58 -0.56
C ILE A 119 -6.12 7.01 -0.63
N ARG A 120 -4.80 7.15 -0.74
CA ARG A 120 -4.14 8.47 -0.81
C ARG A 120 -4.55 9.30 -2.00
N ARG A 121 -4.81 8.65 -3.13
CA ARG A 121 -5.30 9.33 -4.34
C ARG A 121 -6.74 9.81 -4.16
N ALA A 122 -7.61 9.01 -3.53
CA ALA A 122 -8.96 9.46 -3.15
C ALA A 122 -8.91 10.65 -2.18
N ILE A 123 -8.03 10.62 -1.17
CA ILE A 123 -7.85 11.73 -0.21
C ILE A 123 -7.43 13.02 -0.93
N ARG A 124 -6.44 12.94 -1.84
CA ARG A 124 -6.00 14.12 -2.62
C ARG A 124 -7.14 14.72 -3.43
N HIS A 125 -7.89 13.90 -4.17
CA HIS A 125 -9.01 14.40 -4.97
C HIS A 125 -10.14 14.95 -4.09
N SER A 126 -10.35 14.39 -2.90
CA SER A 126 -11.30 14.94 -1.91
C SER A 126 -10.89 16.37 -1.51
N ARG A 127 -9.59 16.60 -1.24
CA ARG A 127 -9.07 17.95 -0.94
C ARG A 127 -9.17 18.90 -2.12
N LYS A 128 -8.96 18.41 -3.35
CA LYS A 128 -9.16 19.20 -4.57
C LYS A 128 -10.60 19.70 -4.71
N LEU A 129 -11.57 18.92 -4.24
CA LEU A 129 -12.99 19.30 -4.16
C LEU A 129 -13.35 20.08 -2.89
N SER A 130 -12.35 20.55 -2.14
CA SER A 130 -12.52 21.29 -0.88
C SER A 130 -13.26 20.51 0.22
N ILE A 131 -13.22 19.17 0.16
CA ILE A 131 -13.78 18.32 1.20
C ILE A 131 -12.81 18.29 2.39
N GLU A 132 -13.32 18.60 3.58
CA GLU A 132 -12.56 18.58 4.83
C GLU A 132 -12.95 17.43 5.77
N GLY A 133 -12.14 17.20 6.81
CA GLY A 133 -12.40 16.16 7.82
C GLY A 133 -12.11 14.71 7.37
N ASN A 134 -12.68 13.76 8.10
CA ASN A 134 -12.55 12.30 7.89
C ASN A 134 -13.65 11.80 6.94
N PHE A 135 -13.57 12.21 5.67
CA PHE A 135 -14.64 11.96 4.69
C PHE A 135 -14.68 10.51 4.20
N LEU A 136 -13.53 9.82 4.11
CA LEU A 136 -13.50 8.50 3.50
C LEU A 136 -14.37 7.48 4.24
N LYS A 137 -14.53 7.64 5.56
CA LYS A 137 -15.43 6.81 6.37
C LYS A 137 -16.88 6.89 5.88
N LYS A 138 -17.38 8.09 5.59
CA LYS A 138 -18.75 8.31 5.10
C LYS A 138 -18.94 7.70 3.71
N ALA A 139 -18.00 7.93 2.81
CA ALA A 139 -18.06 7.38 1.45
C ALA A 139 -17.89 5.85 1.42
N ALA A 140 -17.07 5.30 2.32
CA ALA A 140 -16.93 3.85 2.48
C ALA A 140 -18.22 3.20 2.99
N PHE A 141 -18.91 3.83 3.95
CA PHE A 141 -20.23 3.37 4.40
C PHE A 141 -21.23 3.32 3.23
N ALA A 142 -21.28 4.37 2.40
CA ALA A 142 -22.13 4.37 1.20
C ALA A 142 -21.77 3.25 0.21
N ALA A 143 -20.47 2.92 0.08
CA ALA A 143 -20.05 1.79 -0.75
C ALA A 143 -20.48 0.44 -0.15
N ILE A 144 -20.29 0.23 1.16
CA ILE A 144 -20.74 -1.00 1.86
C ILE A 144 -22.25 -1.16 1.69
N ASP A 145 -23.02 -0.09 1.87
CA ASP A 145 -24.49 -0.13 1.78
C ASP A 145 -25.00 -0.63 0.41
N ILE A 146 -24.33 -0.25 -0.68
CA ILE A 146 -24.66 -0.71 -2.04
C ILE A 146 -24.42 -2.22 -2.20
N TYR A 147 -23.35 -2.75 -1.61
CA TYR A 147 -22.87 -4.12 -1.88
C TYR A 147 -23.20 -5.15 -0.79
N LYS A 148 -23.63 -4.73 0.40
CA LYS A 148 -23.81 -5.58 1.58
C LYS A 148 -24.71 -6.81 1.42
N VAL A 149 -25.67 -6.75 0.49
CA VAL A 149 -26.58 -7.89 0.22
C VAL A 149 -25.87 -9.00 -0.55
N SER A 150 -25.03 -8.61 -1.52
CA SER A 150 -24.30 -9.55 -2.37
C SER A 150 -22.95 -9.96 -1.79
N TYR A 151 -22.40 -9.13 -0.90
CA TYR A 151 -21.10 -9.31 -0.24
C TYR A 151 -21.22 -9.10 1.28
N PRO A 152 -21.82 -10.06 2.02
CA PRO A 152 -22.02 -9.96 3.47
C PRO A 152 -20.72 -9.77 4.26
N GLU A 153 -19.59 -10.26 3.74
CA GLU A 153 -18.26 -10.09 4.34
C GLU A 153 -17.87 -8.61 4.52
N LEU A 154 -18.43 -7.71 3.71
CA LEU A 154 -18.22 -6.27 3.88
C LEU A 154 -18.89 -5.72 5.14
N ILE A 155 -19.99 -6.33 5.59
CA ILE A 155 -20.63 -5.99 6.88
C ILE A 155 -19.74 -6.51 8.01
N ASP A 156 -19.31 -7.77 7.92
CA ASP A 156 -18.48 -8.39 8.96
C ASP A 156 -17.15 -7.63 9.16
N ALA A 157 -16.59 -7.08 8.09
CA ALA A 157 -15.38 -6.27 8.11
C ALA A 157 -15.62 -4.76 8.25
N GLU A 158 -16.86 -4.27 8.43
CA GLU A 158 -17.20 -2.84 8.38
C GLU A 158 -16.33 -2.01 9.34
N GLU A 159 -16.25 -2.42 10.61
CA GLU A 159 -15.46 -1.69 11.61
C GLU A 159 -13.97 -1.58 11.19
N LEU A 160 -13.40 -2.67 10.65
CA LEU A 160 -12.03 -2.70 10.17
C LEU A 160 -11.85 -1.75 8.99
N ILE A 161 -12.73 -1.83 7.98
CA ILE A 161 -12.68 -1.01 6.77
C ILE A 161 -12.70 0.48 7.15
N LEU A 162 -13.68 0.87 7.96
CA LEU A 162 -13.86 2.26 8.37
C LEU A 162 -12.65 2.77 9.17
N LYS A 163 -12.12 1.95 10.09
CA LYS A 163 -10.97 2.31 10.93
C LYS A 163 -9.67 2.47 10.13
N GLU A 164 -9.38 1.55 9.21
CA GLU A 164 -8.14 1.60 8.41
C GLU A 164 -8.17 2.80 7.44
N LEU A 165 -9.33 3.11 6.85
CA LEU A 165 -9.50 4.29 5.99
C LEU A 165 -9.34 5.60 6.77
N GLU A 166 -9.98 5.71 7.94
CA GLU A 166 -9.87 6.89 8.82
C GLU A 166 -8.42 7.10 9.28
N THR A 167 -7.76 6.02 9.72
CA THR A 167 -6.36 6.08 10.18
C THR A 167 -5.40 6.53 9.06
N GLU A 168 -5.55 5.98 7.85
CA GLU A 168 -4.69 6.36 6.72
C GLU A 168 -5.02 7.78 6.23
N GLU A 169 -6.29 8.21 6.28
CA GLU A 169 -6.71 9.59 5.97
C GLU A 169 -6.04 10.59 6.90
N GLU A 170 -6.20 10.45 8.21
CA GLU A 170 -5.61 11.36 9.20
C GLU A 170 -4.08 11.43 9.09
N ARG A 171 -3.44 10.27 8.89
CA ARG A 171 -1.99 10.19 8.70
C ARG A 171 -1.56 10.91 7.43
N PHE A 172 -2.26 10.65 6.33
CA PHE A 172 -1.85 11.14 5.03
C PHE A 172 -2.14 12.64 4.86
N LEU A 173 -3.21 13.18 5.44
CA LEU A 173 -3.50 14.62 5.37
C LEU A 173 -2.36 15.49 5.91
N LYS A 174 -1.70 15.05 6.99
CA LYS A 174 -0.51 15.72 7.54
C LYS A 174 0.66 15.71 6.56
N THR A 175 0.84 14.61 5.82
CA THR A 175 1.86 14.46 4.79
C THR A 175 1.52 15.25 3.52
N LEU A 176 0.27 15.20 3.07
CA LEU A 176 -0.23 15.87 1.87
C LEU A 176 0.00 17.37 1.95
N LYS A 177 -0.45 18.01 3.04
CA LYS A 177 -0.28 19.45 3.25
C LYS A 177 1.20 19.89 3.19
N LYS A 178 2.10 19.09 3.77
CA LYS A 178 3.55 19.37 3.72
C LYS A 178 4.10 19.16 2.31
N GLY A 179 3.69 18.08 1.63
CA GLY A 179 4.13 17.74 0.29
C GLY A 179 3.69 18.77 -0.76
N GLU A 180 2.44 19.21 -0.71
CA GLU A 180 1.89 20.24 -1.61
C GLU A 180 2.60 21.59 -1.39
N HIS A 181 2.78 22.02 -0.14
CA HIS A 181 3.51 23.25 0.16
C HIS A 181 4.95 23.23 -0.38
N GLU A 182 5.66 22.10 -0.22
CA GLU A 182 7.02 21.96 -0.75
C GLU A 182 7.03 21.89 -2.28
N PHE A 183 6.03 21.25 -2.90
CA PHE A 183 5.87 21.23 -4.35
C PHE A 183 5.61 22.65 -4.91
N GLU A 184 4.72 23.41 -4.28
CA GLU A 184 4.40 24.79 -4.67
C GLU A 184 5.63 25.71 -4.61
N LYS A 185 6.47 25.59 -3.58
CA LYS A 185 7.74 26.34 -3.49
C LYS A 185 8.69 26.04 -4.65
N LEU A 186 8.63 24.83 -5.22
CA LEU A 186 9.49 24.42 -6.33
C LEU A 186 8.95 24.91 -7.69
N LEU A 187 7.65 25.20 -7.80
CA LEU A 187 7.01 25.58 -9.06
C LEU A 187 7.65 26.79 -9.76
N PRO A 188 7.99 27.91 -9.09
CA PRO A 188 8.62 29.05 -9.76
C PRO A 188 9.96 28.70 -10.42
N ALA A 189 10.76 27.83 -9.79
CA ALA A 189 12.02 27.38 -10.35
C ALA A 189 11.81 26.37 -11.49
N LEU A 190 10.82 25.48 -11.36
CA LEU A 190 10.49 24.48 -12.37
C LEU A 190 9.88 25.09 -13.64
N ARG A 191 9.07 26.16 -13.52
CA ARG A 191 8.50 26.89 -14.66
C ARG A 191 9.56 27.64 -15.48
N LYS A 192 10.69 28.00 -14.88
CA LYS A 192 11.84 28.58 -15.59
C LYS A 192 12.66 27.53 -16.36
N ASN A 193 12.44 26.24 -16.10
CA ASN A 193 13.13 25.17 -16.79
C ASN A 193 12.52 24.99 -18.20
N PRO A 194 13.28 25.20 -19.28
CA PRO A 194 12.76 25.09 -20.65
C PRO A 194 12.28 23.69 -21.03
N ARG A 195 12.68 22.65 -20.27
CA ARG A 195 12.26 21.27 -20.53
C ARG A 195 10.92 20.88 -19.91
N ALA A 196 10.31 21.73 -19.07
CA ALA A 196 9.06 21.42 -18.36
C ALA A 196 9.09 20.06 -17.63
N ILE A 197 10.26 19.65 -17.12
CA ILE A 197 10.47 18.35 -16.46
C ILE A 197 10.97 18.59 -15.03
N ILE A 198 10.31 17.95 -14.07
CA ILE A 198 10.77 17.84 -12.68
C ILE A 198 11.89 16.81 -12.62
N PRO A 199 13.12 17.21 -12.22
CA PRO A 199 14.24 16.29 -12.11
C PRO A 199 13.96 15.15 -11.13
N GLY A 200 14.39 13.94 -11.48
CA GLY A 200 14.13 12.75 -10.67
C GLY A 200 14.66 12.82 -9.24
N ARG A 201 15.75 13.55 -8.99
CA ARG A 201 16.27 13.82 -7.63
C ARG A 201 15.33 14.68 -6.79
N ILE A 202 14.66 15.65 -7.39
CA ILE A 202 13.70 16.51 -6.70
C ILE A 202 12.44 15.69 -6.36
N ALA A 203 11.94 14.93 -7.33
CA ALA A 203 10.83 14.01 -7.10
C ALA A 203 11.17 12.95 -6.03
N PHE A 204 12.41 12.45 -6.01
CA PHE A 204 12.87 11.53 -4.98
C PHE A 204 12.96 12.18 -3.61
N ARG A 205 13.37 13.46 -3.53
CA ARG A 205 13.35 14.20 -2.26
C ARG A 205 11.93 14.39 -1.72
N LEU A 206 10.96 14.71 -2.58
CA LEU A 206 9.53 14.76 -2.20
C LEU A 206 9.08 13.43 -1.58
N TYR A 207 9.46 12.32 -2.20
CA TYR A 207 9.17 10.98 -1.71
C TYR A 207 9.86 10.63 -0.39
N ASP A 208 11.19 10.73 -0.34
CA ASP A 208 12.01 10.22 0.77
C ASP A 208 11.95 11.12 2.01
N THR A 209 12.08 12.44 1.81
CA THR A 209 12.15 13.40 2.91
C THR A 209 10.78 13.78 3.44
N TYR A 210 9.81 13.97 2.54
CA TYR A 210 8.50 14.50 2.91
C TYR A 210 7.40 13.43 2.89
N GLY A 211 7.73 12.18 2.52
CA GLY A 211 6.77 11.07 2.44
C GLY A 211 5.76 11.22 1.31
N PHE A 212 6.01 12.11 0.34
CA PHE A 212 5.06 12.50 -0.69
C PHE A 212 5.15 11.55 -1.89
N PRO A 213 4.11 10.73 -2.17
CA PRO A 213 4.19 9.68 -3.18
C PRO A 213 4.56 10.21 -4.56
N ILE A 214 5.36 9.43 -5.29
CA ILE A 214 5.78 9.79 -6.65
C ILE A 214 4.59 9.92 -7.60
N GLU A 215 3.52 9.16 -7.37
CA GLU A 215 2.31 9.21 -8.19
C GLU A 215 1.57 10.53 -8.04
N LEU A 216 1.49 11.06 -6.83
CA LEU A 216 0.89 12.37 -6.59
C LEU A 216 1.77 13.49 -7.13
N THR A 217 3.10 13.33 -7.04
CA THR A 217 4.05 14.25 -7.69
C THR A 217 3.83 14.29 -9.20
N LYS A 218 3.60 13.14 -9.85
CA LYS A 218 3.28 13.07 -11.28
C LYS A 218 1.98 13.78 -11.62
N GLU A 219 0.94 13.60 -10.81
CA GLU A 219 -0.35 14.22 -11.05
C GLU A 219 -0.29 15.75 -10.89
N LEU A 220 0.31 16.24 -9.81
CA LEU A 220 0.52 17.67 -9.61
C LEU A 220 1.40 18.27 -10.71
N ALA A 221 2.42 17.54 -11.17
CA ALA A 221 3.23 17.97 -12.30
C ALA A 221 2.37 18.11 -13.57
N ALA A 222 1.57 17.09 -13.89
CA ALA A 222 0.72 17.09 -15.08
C ALA A 222 -0.30 18.24 -15.09
N GLU A 223 -0.92 18.54 -13.94
CA GLU A 223 -1.83 19.69 -13.77
C GLU A 223 -1.15 21.03 -14.05
N GLN A 224 0.16 21.11 -13.84
CA GLN A 224 0.98 22.30 -14.12
C GLN A 224 1.63 22.26 -15.51
N GLY A 225 1.27 21.29 -16.36
CA GLY A 225 1.87 21.08 -17.67
C GLY A 225 3.32 20.59 -17.61
N LEU A 226 3.75 20.01 -16.49
CA LEU A 226 5.08 19.48 -16.26
C LEU A 226 5.08 17.95 -16.31
N ALA A 227 6.19 17.37 -16.78
CA ALA A 227 6.46 15.94 -16.66
C ALA A 227 7.42 15.66 -15.48
N VAL A 228 7.53 14.41 -15.06
CA VAL A 228 8.49 13.97 -14.02
C VAL A 228 9.48 13.00 -14.63
N ASP A 229 10.78 13.21 -14.37
CA ASP A 229 11.84 12.28 -14.75
C ASP A 229 11.80 11.03 -13.85
N LEU A 230 11.00 10.04 -14.28
CA LEU A 230 10.83 8.77 -13.56
C LEU A 230 12.07 7.89 -13.61
N GLU A 231 12.88 8.00 -14.65
CA GLU A 231 14.13 7.24 -14.74
C GLU A 231 15.13 7.76 -13.72
N GLY A 232 15.28 9.09 -13.63
CA GLY A 232 16.08 9.74 -12.59
C GLY A 232 15.57 9.46 -11.19
N PHE A 233 14.26 9.42 -10.99
CA PHE A 233 13.65 9.02 -9.71
C PHE A 233 14.06 7.59 -9.35
N ARG A 234 13.90 6.64 -10.28
CA ARG A 234 14.28 5.22 -10.07
C ARG A 234 15.76 5.06 -9.79
N LYS A 235 16.62 5.82 -10.48
CA LYS A 235 18.08 5.84 -10.21
C LYS A 235 18.38 6.33 -8.79
N ALA A 236 17.75 7.44 -8.37
CA ALA A 236 17.91 7.97 -7.02
C ALA A 236 17.39 7.01 -5.95
N PHE A 237 16.20 6.43 -6.19
CA PHE A 237 15.58 5.43 -5.32
C PHE A 237 16.43 4.17 -5.19
N LYS A 238 16.96 3.64 -6.30
CA LYS A 238 17.86 2.48 -6.29
C LYS A 238 19.15 2.78 -5.54
N LYS A 239 19.76 3.95 -5.76
CA LYS A 239 20.94 4.39 -5.02
C LYS A 239 20.65 4.48 -3.52
N HIS A 240 19.50 5.01 -3.13
CA HIS A 240 19.09 5.05 -1.73
C HIS A 240 18.90 3.64 -1.15
N GLN A 241 18.22 2.75 -1.88
CA GLN A 241 18.10 1.34 -1.48
C GLN A 241 19.46 0.66 -1.37
N GLU A 242 20.40 0.90 -2.27
CA GLU A 242 21.76 0.36 -2.23
C GLU A 242 22.53 0.89 -1.03
N LEU A 243 22.39 2.17 -0.66
CA LEU A 243 22.98 2.74 0.56
C LEU A 243 22.37 2.13 1.82
N SER A 244 21.05 2.00 1.89
CA SER A 244 20.37 1.30 2.99
C SER A 244 20.77 -0.19 3.05
N LYS A 245 20.94 -0.82 1.87
CA LYS A 245 21.44 -2.18 1.74
C LYS A 245 22.93 -2.30 2.02
N GLN A 246 23.77 -1.31 1.86
CA GLN A 246 25.18 -1.39 2.30
C GLN A 246 25.27 -1.40 3.84
N GLY A 247 24.32 -0.76 4.51
CA GLY A 247 24.09 -0.95 5.96
C GLY A 247 23.54 -2.34 6.31
N ALA A 248 22.80 -2.98 5.40
CA ALA A 248 22.18 -4.30 5.59
C ALA A 248 22.91 -5.48 4.90
N ALA A 249 23.93 -5.25 4.09
CA ALA A 249 24.74 -6.26 3.40
C ALA A 249 25.82 -6.82 4.33
N LYS A 250 25.91 -6.27 5.54
CA LYS A 250 26.44 -6.96 6.73
C LYS A 250 25.43 -7.95 7.36
N SER A 251 24.18 -8.05 6.89
CA SER A 251 23.30 -9.19 7.23
C SER A 251 23.53 -10.31 6.23
N PHE A 252 24.43 -11.21 6.60
CA PHE A 252 24.70 -12.45 5.87
C PHE A 252 23.67 -13.53 6.22
N LYS A 253 23.68 -14.64 5.45
CA LYS A 253 22.79 -15.81 5.58
C LYS A 253 22.56 -16.19 7.05
N GLY A 254 21.32 -16.04 7.53
CA GLY A 254 20.94 -16.39 8.91
C GLY A 254 21.10 -15.29 9.96
N GLY A 255 21.42 -14.05 9.57
CA GLY A 255 21.53 -12.92 10.51
C GLY A 255 22.88 -12.80 11.22
N LEU A 256 23.78 -13.76 11.04
CA LEU A 256 25.13 -13.77 11.61
C LEU A 256 26.11 -13.06 10.66
N ALA A 257 26.86 -12.06 11.13
CA ALA A 257 27.93 -11.43 10.33
C ALA A 257 29.23 -12.26 10.29
N ASP A 258 29.45 -13.13 11.28
CA ASP A 258 30.61 -14.02 11.41
C ASP A 258 30.27 -15.23 12.32
N THR A 259 31.26 -16.08 12.62
CA THR A 259 31.11 -17.25 13.50
C THR A 259 31.83 -17.11 14.84
N THR A 260 32.19 -15.89 15.23
CA THR A 260 32.90 -15.62 16.49
C THR A 260 32.04 -16.01 17.69
N GLU A 261 32.70 -16.25 18.83
CA GLU A 261 32.02 -16.55 20.10
C GLU A 261 31.02 -15.46 20.48
N MET A 262 31.38 -14.19 20.26
CA MET A 262 30.49 -13.06 20.58
C MET A 262 29.25 -13.05 19.70
N THR A 263 29.39 -13.30 18.39
CA THR A 263 28.25 -13.40 17.48
C THR A 263 27.34 -14.58 17.84
N ARG A 264 27.89 -15.70 18.34
CA ARG A 264 27.07 -16.81 18.89
C ARG A 264 26.31 -16.39 20.14
N LYS A 265 26.94 -15.67 21.08
CA LYS A 265 26.26 -15.15 22.27
C LYS A 265 25.11 -14.21 21.90
N LEU A 266 25.33 -13.30 20.96
CA LEU A 266 24.31 -12.36 20.49
C LEU A 266 23.20 -13.05 19.67
N HIS A 267 23.50 -14.15 18.99
CA HIS A 267 22.49 -14.99 18.36
C HIS A 267 21.58 -15.66 19.37
N THR A 268 22.13 -16.29 20.41
CA THR A 268 21.33 -16.84 21.52
C THR A 268 20.50 -15.74 22.19
N ALA A 269 21.10 -14.56 22.42
CA ALA A 269 20.39 -13.41 22.97
C ALA A 269 19.22 -12.94 22.08
N THR A 270 19.31 -13.12 20.75
CA THR A 270 18.22 -12.81 19.81
C THR A 270 16.98 -13.68 20.07
N HIS A 271 17.18 -14.98 20.34
CA HIS A 271 16.07 -15.88 20.67
C HIS A 271 15.42 -15.52 22.01
N LEU A 272 16.23 -15.22 23.03
CA LEU A 272 15.74 -14.76 24.33
C LEU A 272 14.97 -13.44 24.21
N LEU A 273 15.51 -12.49 23.44
CA LEU A 273 14.88 -11.19 23.18
C LEU A 273 13.53 -11.36 22.48
N HIS A 274 13.45 -12.22 21.45
CA HIS A 274 12.20 -12.45 20.73
C HIS A 274 11.13 -13.03 21.67
N GLN A 275 11.47 -14.02 22.50
CA GLN A 275 10.53 -14.58 23.46
C GLN A 275 10.12 -13.57 24.53
N ALA A 276 11.06 -12.78 25.06
CA ALA A 276 10.76 -11.74 26.04
C ALA A 276 9.82 -10.66 25.48
N LEU A 277 10.02 -10.25 24.22
CA LEU A 277 9.12 -9.33 23.54
C LEU A 277 7.70 -9.91 23.41
N ARG A 278 7.55 -11.19 23.08
CA ARG A 278 6.23 -11.84 23.02
C ARG A 278 5.56 -11.91 24.40
N LEU A 279 6.33 -12.19 25.46
CA LEU A 279 5.80 -12.23 26.84
C LEU A 279 5.32 -10.86 27.34
N VAL A 280 6.02 -9.78 26.97
CA VAL A 280 5.70 -8.42 27.43
C VAL A 280 4.64 -7.75 26.55
N LEU A 281 4.77 -7.87 25.23
CA LEU A 281 3.95 -7.13 24.27
C LEU A 281 2.78 -7.97 23.72
N GLY A 282 2.90 -9.29 23.66
CA GLY A 282 1.88 -10.20 23.13
C GLY A 282 2.31 -11.04 21.91
N ASP A 283 1.47 -12.01 21.54
CA ASP A 283 1.78 -13.01 20.51
C ASP A 283 1.83 -12.47 19.07
N HIS A 284 1.33 -11.26 18.82
CA HIS A 284 1.40 -10.58 17.52
C HIS A 284 2.81 -10.10 17.15
N VAL A 285 3.75 -10.18 18.10
CA VAL A 285 5.16 -9.89 17.83
C VAL A 285 5.76 -10.99 16.96
N GLU A 286 6.15 -10.60 15.76
CA GLU A 286 6.85 -11.42 14.78
C GLU A 286 8.15 -10.75 14.38
N GLN A 287 9.22 -11.54 14.26
CA GLN A 287 10.48 -11.09 13.69
C GLN A 287 10.30 -10.64 12.22
N LYS A 288 10.76 -9.43 11.90
CA LYS A 288 10.83 -8.89 10.52
C LYS A 288 12.26 -8.70 10.03
N GLY A 289 13.24 -8.69 10.93
CA GLY A 289 14.66 -8.61 10.57
C GLY A 289 15.58 -8.84 11.76
N SER A 290 16.80 -9.30 11.49
CA SER A 290 17.87 -9.37 12.48
C SER A 290 19.22 -9.07 11.83
N ASN A 291 20.06 -8.32 12.53
CA ASN A 291 21.45 -8.04 12.16
C ASN A 291 22.34 -8.21 13.39
N ILE A 292 23.21 -9.21 13.34
CA ILE A 292 24.11 -9.56 14.45
C ILE A 292 25.54 -9.40 13.98
N THR A 293 26.31 -8.56 14.68
CA THR A 293 27.76 -8.42 14.51
C THR A 293 28.45 -8.65 15.84
N ALA A 294 29.77 -8.83 15.85
CA ALA A 294 30.53 -8.93 17.11
C ALA A 294 30.38 -7.70 18.03
N GLU A 295 29.95 -6.55 17.50
CA GLU A 295 29.81 -5.27 18.21
C GLU A 295 28.37 -4.99 18.67
N ARG A 296 27.35 -5.52 17.98
CA ARG A 296 25.94 -5.17 18.25
C ARG A 296 24.95 -6.22 17.76
N LEU A 297 23.78 -6.20 18.40
CA LEU A 297 22.57 -6.88 17.95
C LEU A 297 21.50 -5.84 17.59
N ARG A 298 20.90 -5.96 16.40
CA ARG A 298 19.68 -5.25 16.01
C ARG A 298 18.58 -6.27 15.69
N PHE A 299 17.42 -6.09 16.30
CA PHE A 299 16.25 -6.94 16.11
C PHE A 299 15.05 -6.08 15.69
N ASP A 300 14.49 -6.35 14.51
CA ASP A 300 13.31 -5.67 13.97
C ASP A 300 12.09 -6.58 14.12
N PHE A 301 10.98 -6.09 14.69
CA PHE A 301 9.78 -6.87 14.97
C PHE A 301 8.48 -6.08 14.72
N THR A 302 7.33 -6.76 14.62
CA THR A 302 6.02 -6.11 14.50
C THR A 302 5.49 -5.60 15.82
N HIS A 303 5.18 -4.31 15.86
CA HIS A 303 4.42 -3.69 16.93
C HIS A 303 3.76 -2.41 16.41
N HIS A 304 2.53 -2.11 16.83
CA HIS A 304 1.75 -1.01 16.27
C HIS A 304 2.18 0.37 16.81
N GLU A 305 2.83 0.38 17.97
CA GLU A 305 3.22 1.59 18.68
C GLU A 305 4.69 1.52 19.10
N LYS A 306 5.21 2.61 19.65
CA LYS A 306 6.56 2.64 20.22
C LYS A 306 6.51 2.03 21.62
N MET A 307 7.43 1.11 21.94
CA MET A 307 7.57 0.59 23.30
C MET A 307 7.82 1.71 24.31
N THR A 308 7.16 1.60 25.45
CA THR A 308 7.35 2.46 26.62
C THR A 308 8.65 2.12 27.35
N ASP A 309 9.17 3.07 28.14
CA ASP A 309 10.36 2.86 28.96
C ASP A 309 10.18 1.73 29.98
N ARG A 310 8.92 1.45 30.40
CA ARG A 310 8.59 0.36 31.30
C ARG A 310 8.71 -0.99 30.59
N GLU A 311 8.12 -1.13 29.40
CA GLU A 311 8.20 -2.36 28.61
C GLU A 311 9.64 -2.69 28.23
N LEU A 312 10.44 -1.67 27.88
CA LEU A 312 11.87 -1.86 27.60
C LEU A 312 12.62 -2.47 28.78
N ARG A 313 12.39 -1.95 30.01
CA ARG A 313 13.02 -2.48 31.23
C ARG A 313 12.56 -3.89 31.57
N GLU A 314 11.28 -4.20 31.37
CA GLU A 314 10.76 -5.55 31.63
C GLU A 314 11.34 -6.57 30.64
N VAL A 315 11.44 -6.22 29.35
CA VAL A 315 12.08 -7.08 28.34
C VAL A 315 13.56 -7.32 28.71
N GLU A 316 14.30 -6.27 29.04
CA GLU A 316 15.70 -6.35 29.45
C GLU A 316 15.88 -7.26 30.69
N LYS A 317 15.01 -7.09 31.69
CA LYS A 317 15.00 -7.91 32.91
C LYS A 317 14.77 -9.38 32.61
N ILE A 318 13.78 -9.71 31.78
CA ILE A 318 13.46 -11.10 31.41
C ILE A 318 14.65 -11.75 30.70
N VAL A 319 15.26 -11.04 29.74
CA VAL A 319 16.42 -11.55 28.99
C VAL A 319 17.58 -11.86 29.94
N ASN A 320 17.95 -10.93 30.81
CA ASN A 320 19.05 -11.13 31.77
C ASN A 320 18.77 -12.28 32.73
N GLN A 321 17.54 -12.43 33.22
CA GLN A 321 17.14 -13.55 34.07
C GLN A 321 17.26 -14.90 33.36
N GLN A 322 16.96 -14.99 32.06
CA GLN A 322 17.14 -16.26 31.34
C GLN A 322 18.62 -16.56 31.05
N ILE A 323 19.45 -15.53 30.85
CA ILE A 323 20.90 -15.69 30.73
C ILE A 323 21.47 -16.27 32.03
N GLU A 324 21.07 -15.75 33.19
CA GLU A 324 21.52 -16.24 34.50
C GLU A 324 21.15 -17.71 34.77
N LYS A 325 20.04 -18.19 34.20
CA LYS A 325 19.58 -19.57 34.38
C LYS A 325 20.39 -20.61 33.61
N ASP A 326 21.21 -20.18 32.65
CA ASP A 326 22.06 -21.04 31.82
C ASP A 326 21.34 -22.29 31.28
N LEU A 327 20.17 -22.05 30.68
CA LEU A 327 19.31 -23.14 30.20
C LEU A 327 20.00 -23.92 29.05
N PRO A 328 19.85 -25.24 28.99
CA PRO A 328 20.45 -26.05 27.93
C PRO A 328 19.86 -25.69 26.57
N VAL A 329 20.73 -25.47 25.57
CA VAL A 329 20.35 -25.23 24.18
C VAL A 329 20.61 -26.51 23.37
N SER A 330 19.60 -27.00 22.66
CA SER A 330 19.71 -28.17 21.78
C SER A 330 19.17 -27.86 20.38
N PHE A 331 19.63 -28.62 19.38
CA PHE A 331 19.12 -28.55 18.02
C PHE A 331 18.93 -29.96 17.47
N GLN A 332 17.93 -30.13 16.60
CA GLN A 332 17.65 -31.38 15.91
C GLN A 332 17.32 -31.08 14.45
N THR A 333 17.65 -31.99 13.54
CA THR A 333 17.24 -31.92 12.14
C THR A 333 16.01 -32.79 11.95
N LEU A 334 14.89 -32.18 11.60
CA LEU A 334 13.59 -32.82 11.44
C LEU A 334 13.01 -32.49 10.06
N THR A 335 12.10 -33.32 9.57
CA THR A 335 11.25 -32.95 8.43
C THR A 335 10.24 -31.87 8.86
N LEU A 336 9.71 -31.12 7.90
CA LEU A 336 8.71 -30.07 8.18
C LEU A 336 7.48 -30.62 8.94
N LYS A 337 7.03 -31.83 8.57
CA LYS A 337 5.88 -32.48 9.20
C LYS A 337 6.14 -32.82 10.66
N GLU A 338 7.33 -33.32 10.99
CA GLU A 338 7.72 -33.66 12.37
C GLU A 338 7.93 -32.41 13.23
N ALA A 339 8.35 -31.30 12.64
CA ALA A 339 8.60 -30.05 13.37
C ALA A 339 7.32 -29.28 13.74
N ILE A 340 6.24 -29.45 12.98
CA ILE A 340 4.97 -28.73 13.19
C ILE A 340 4.04 -29.51 14.14
N GLY A 341 4.26 -30.82 14.32
CA GLY A 341 3.39 -31.71 15.12
C GLY A 341 2.26 -32.29 14.29
#